data_AF-A0AAD6JF33-F1
#
_entry.id   AF-A0AAD6JF33-F1
#
_cell.length_a   1.000
_cell.length_b   1.000
_cell.length_c   1.000
_cell.angle_alpha   90.00
_cell.angle_beta   90.00
_cell.angle_gamma   90.00
#
_symmetry.space_group_name_H-M   'P 1'
#
loop_
_entity.id
_entity.type
_entity.pdbx_description
1 polymer ?
#
loop_
_entity_poly.entity_id
_entity_poly.type
_entity_poly.pdbx_seq_one_letter_code
_entity_poly.pdbx_strand_id
1 'polypeptide(L)' 'MSELLNHKSSIQGKVPSGYHNAIFDLSGDWLHDTTDSKYLAFDGYFISLYYLHLTASRLTLKDEVKKSVPPFWDPASLS' A
#
# COMPACT_ATOMS: atom_id res chain seq x y z
N MET A 1 -14.07 2.14 1.93
CA MET A 1 -13.38 3.33 1.36
C MET A 1 -12.01 2.96 0.81
N SER A 2 -11.11 2.43 1.65
CA SER A 2 -9.80 1.91 1.26
C SER A 2 -9.86 0.94 0.08
N GLU A 3 -10.80 0.00 0.11
CA GLU A 3 -11.01 -0.99 -0.97
C GLU A 3 -11.28 -0.36 -2.35
N LEU A 4 -12.12 0.68 -2.42
CA LEU A 4 -12.42 1.39 -3.68
C LEU A 4 -11.15 2.06 -4.25
N LEU A 5 -10.38 2.74 -3.39
CA LEU A 5 -9.17 3.43 -3.79
C LEU A 5 -8.06 2.43 -4.17
N ASN A 6 -7.96 1.32 -3.45
CA ASN A 6 -7.04 0.23 -3.79
C ASN A 6 -7.34 -0.34 -5.18
N HIS A 7 -8.62 -0.62 -5.48
CA HIS A 7 -9.03 -1.10 -6.80
C HIS A 7 -8.66 -0.13 -7.92
N LYS A 8 -8.80 1.18 -7.70
CA LYS A 8 -8.34 2.21 -8.66
C LYS A 8 -6.83 2.19 -8.87
N SER A 9 -6.06 1.72 -7.87
CA SER A 9 -4.61 1.52 -7.95
C SER A 9 -4.20 0.10 -8.37
N SER A 10 -5.14 -0.74 -8.84
CA SER A 10 -4.89 -2.16 -9.16
C SER A 10 -4.41 -3.01 -7.96
N ILE A 11 -4.69 -2.57 -6.74
CA ILE A 11 -4.38 -3.28 -5.49
C ILE A 11 -5.68 -3.94 -4.99
N GLN A 12 -5.59 -5.20 -4.56
CA GLN A 12 -6.74 -5.91 -3.97
C GLN A 12 -6.76 -5.76 -2.44
N GLY A 13 -7.96 -5.79 -1.87
CA GLY A 13 -8.17 -5.85 -0.43
C GLY A 13 -8.54 -4.52 0.23
N LYS A 14 -8.74 -4.59 1.55
CA LYS A 14 -9.37 -3.52 2.35
C LYS A 14 -8.40 -2.71 3.19
N VAL A 15 -7.11 -3.07 3.24
CA VAL A 15 -6.11 -2.33 4.00
C VAL A 15 -5.83 -1.00 3.30
N PRO A 16 -5.88 0.15 4.00
CA PRO A 16 -5.51 1.44 3.43
C PRO A 16 -4.13 1.39 2.78
N SER A 17 -4.02 1.76 1.51
CA SER A 17 -2.75 1.86 0.79
C SER A 17 -2.39 3.33 0.52
N GLY A 18 -1.20 3.56 -0.04
CA GLY A 18 -0.62 4.89 -0.21
C GLY A 18 -1.57 5.96 -0.77
N TYR A 19 -2.43 5.62 -1.74
CA TYR A 19 -3.38 6.59 -2.28
C TYR A 19 -4.46 7.03 -1.27
N HIS A 20 -4.96 6.09 -0.45
CA HIS A 20 -5.88 6.42 0.64
C HIS A 20 -5.17 7.22 1.74
N ASN A 21 -3.96 6.79 2.12
CA ASN A 21 -3.20 7.42 3.20
C ASN A 21 -2.86 8.87 2.86
N ALA A 22 -2.44 9.15 1.62
CA ALA A 22 -2.12 10.50 1.18
C ALA A 22 -3.34 11.45 1.17
N ILE A 23 -4.55 10.95 0.89
CA ILE A 23 -5.77 11.78 0.87
C ILE A 23 -6.14 12.24 2.29
N PHE A 24 -5.92 11.39 3.29
CA PHE A 24 -6.33 11.63 4.67
C PHE A 24 -5.15 11.94 5.60
N ASP A 25 -3.96 12.16 5.04
CA ASP A 25 -2.73 12.44 5.78
C ASP A 25 -2.39 11.39 6.84
N LEU A 26 -2.61 10.11 6.50
CA LEU A 26 -2.35 8.98 7.39
C LEU A 26 -0.87 8.56 7.28
N SER A 27 -0.28 8.17 8.41
CA SER A 27 1.12 7.74 8.48
C SER A 27 1.39 6.44 7.71
N GLY A 28 0.35 5.62 7.53
CA GLY A 28 0.43 4.31 6.91
C GLY A 28 0.53 3.16 7.91
N ASP A 29 0.70 3.47 9.19
CA ASP A 29 0.38 2.53 10.27
C ASP A 29 -1.13 2.56 10.52
N TRP A 30 -1.84 1.84 9.65
CA TRP A 30 -3.31 1.85 9.64
C TRP A 30 -3.92 1.51 11.02
N LEU A 31 -3.25 0.68 11.83
CA LEU A 31 -3.77 0.28 13.12
C LEU A 31 -3.77 1.46 14.11
N HIS A 32 -2.69 2.22 14.18
CA HIS A 32 -2.60 3.41 15.03
C HIS A 32 -3.43 4.57 14.47
N ASP A 33 -3.36 4.79 13.16
CA ASP A 33 -4.11 5.86 12.48
C ASP A 33 -5.63 5.72 12.67
N THR A 34 -6.15 4.49 12.75
CA THR A 34 -7.58 4.23 13.01
C THR A 34 -8.00 4.47 14.46
N THR A 35 -7.07 4.42 15.42
CA THR A 35 -7.40 4.73 16.83
C THR A 35 -7.61 6.22 17.06
N ASP A 36 -6.87 7.07 16.33
CA ASP A 36 -7.03 8.53 16.40
C ASP A 36 -8.23 9.01 15.58
N SER A 37 -8.58 8.31 14.51
CA SER A 37 -9.69 8.66 13.61
C SER A 37 -11.02 8.03 14.04
N LYS A 38 -11.83 8.78 14.79
CA LYS A 38 -13.12 8.30 15.33
C LYS A 38 -14.18 8.02 14.28
N TYR A 39 -14.30 8.88 13.28
CA TYR A 39 -15.27 8.75 12.20
C TYR A 39 -14.69 9.34 10.93
N LEU A 40 -14.57 8.53 9.88
CA LEU A 40 -14.17 8.97 8.56
C LEU A 40 -15.29 8.68 7.56
N ALA A 41 -16.05 9.73 7.23
CA ALA A 41 -17.06 9.70 6.18
C ALA A 41 -16.61 10.64 5.05
N PHE A 42 -16.75 10.18 3.80
CA PHE A 42 -16.37 10.95 2.62
C PHE A 42 -17.46 10.77 1.57
N ASP A 43 -18.08 11.88 1.18
CA ASP A 43 -19.00 11.95 0.06
C ASP A 43 -18.38 12.92 -0.94
N GLY A 44 -17.89 12.40 -2.07
CA GLY A 44 -17.08 13.17 -3.00
C GLY A 44 -17.06 12.60 -4.40
N TYR A 45 -16.94 13.50 -5.38
CA TYR A 45 -16.88 13.16 -6.80
C TYR A 45 -15.45 13.26 -7.31
N PHE A 46 -14.97 12.22 -8.01
CA PHE A 46 -13.62 12.19 -8.56
C PHE A 46 -13.64 12.53 -10.05
N ILE A 47 -12.98 13.63 -10.42
CA ILE A 47 -12.79 14.02 -11.82
C ILE A 47 -11.35 13.72 -12.22
N SER A 48 -11.16 12.79 -13.15
CA SER A 48 -9.84 12.50 -13.72
C SER A 48 -9.46 13.57 -14.74
N LEU A 49 -8.41 14.33 -14.47
CA LEU A 49 -7.91 15.36 -15.41
C LEU A 49 -6.98 14.78 -16.47
N TYR A 50 -6.14 13.83 -16.08
CA TYR A 50 -5.20 13.14 -16.96
C TYR A 50 -5.08 11.68 -16.54
N TYR A 51 -4.79 10.81 -17.50
CA TYR A 51 -4.57 9.40 -17.26
C TYR A 51 -3.12 9.05 -17.60
N LEU A 52 -2.35 8.67 -16.58
CA LEU A 52 -0.95 8.29 -16.73
C LEU A 52 -0.86 6.76 -16.73
N HIS A 53 -0.41 6.18 -17.83
CA HIS A 53 -0.01 4.78 -17.87
C HIS A 53 1.46 4.66 -17.47
N LEU A 54 1.69 4.15 -16.26
CA LEU A 54 3.01 3.68 -15.87
C LEU A 54 3.21 2.29 -16.46
N THR A 55 4.07 2.18 -17.48
CA THR A 55 4.48 0.88 -18.02
C THR A 55 5.40 0.23 -16.99
N ALA A 56 4.82 -0.55 -16.08
CA ALA A 56 5.60 -1.34 -15.15
C ALA A 56 6.41 -2.39 -15.94
N SER A 57 7.72 -2.19 -16.03
CA SER A 57 8.62 -3.26 -16.44
C SER A 57 8.62 -4.33 -15.34
N ARG A 58 8.89 -5.59 -15.71
CA ARG A 58 9.05 -6.66 -14.71
C ARG A 58 10.19 -6.27 -13.78
N LEU A 59 9.86 -5.92 -12.54
CA LEU A 59 10.85 -5.71 -11.49
C LEU A 59 11.54 -7.07 -11.25
N THR A 60 12.81 -7.17 -11.64
CA THR A 60 13.64 -8.31 -11.30
C THR A 60 14.33 -8.03 -9.97
N LEU A 61 14.21 -8.96 -9.03
CA LEU A 61 14.95 -8.88 -7.78
C LEU A 61 16.45 -8.95 -8.11
N LYS A 62 17.24 -8.02 -7.58
CA LYS A 62 18.71 -8.04 -7.74
C LYS A 62 19.28 -9.35 -7.22
N ASP A 63 20.29 -9.90 -7.90
CA ASP A 63 20.88 -11.19 -7.51
C ASP A 63 21.58 -11.13 -6.15
N GLU A 64 22.07 -9.96 -5.75
CA GLU A 64 22.59 -9.72 -4.40
C GLU A 64 21.53 -9.98 -3.33
N VAL A 65 20.32 -9.48 -3.54
CA VAL A 65 19.19 -9.67 -2.62
C VAL A 65 18.74 -11.12 -2.61
N LYS A 66 18.74 -11.79 -3.77
CA LYS A 66 18.45 -13.23 -3.82
C LYS A 66 19.46 -14.05 -3.01
N LYS A 67 20.74 -13.70 -3.08
CA LYS A 67 21.84 -14.37 -2.36
C LYS A 67 21.82 -14.07 -0.86
N SER A 68 21.31 -12.91 -0.46
CA SER A 68 21.18 -12.57 0.96
C SER A 68 20.00 -13.27 1.64
N VAL A 69 19.08 -13.87 0.88
CA VAL A 69 18.01 -14.69 1.46
C VAL A 69 18.60 -16.04 1.87
N PRO A 70 18.58 -16.39 3.16
CA PRO A 70 19.07 -17.68 3.61
C PRO A 70 18.23 -18.81 3.00
N PRO A 71 18.84 -19.94 2.62
CA PRO A 71 18.13 -21.07 2.02
C PRO A 71 17.16 -21.75 2.98
N PHE A 72 17.30 -21.49 4.29
CA PHE A 72 16.40 -21.95 5.34
C PHE A 72 15.94 -20.75 6.17
N TRP A 73 14.64 -20.68 6.43
CA TRP A 73 14.06 -19.67 7.31
C TRP A 73 14.22 -20.13 8.75
N ASP A 74 15.13 -19.50 9.50
CA ASP A 74 15.26 -19.70 10.95
C ASP A 74 14.78 -18.47 11.72
N PRO A 75 13.51 -18.43 12.15
CA PRO A 75 12.97 -17.29 12.88
C PRO A 75 13.62 -17.07 14.25
N ALA A 76 14.30 -18.08 14.82
CA ALA A 76 15.04 -17.93 16.07
C ALA A 76 16.35 -17.14 15.90
N SER A 77 16.85 -16.99 14.66
CA SER A 77 18.05 -16.22 14.35
C SER A 77 17.82 -14.71 14.19
N LEU A 78 16.55 -14.27 14.21
CA LEU A 78 16.13 -12.87 14.05
C LEU A 78 16.01 -12.11 15.39
N SER A 79 16.41 -12.71 16.50
CA SER A 79 16.35 -12.12 17.85
C SER A 79 17.42 -11.06 18.10
#